data_AF-A0A397TF29-F1
#
_entry.id   AF-A0A397TF29-F1
#
_cell.length_a   1.000
_cell.length_b   1.000
_cell.length_c   1.000
_cell.angle_alpha   90.00
_cell.angle_beta   90.00
_cell.angle_gamma   90.00
#
_symmetry.space_group_name_H-M   'P 1'
#
loop_
_entity.id
_entity.type
_entity.pdbx_description
1 polymer ?
#
loop_
_entity_poly.entity_id
_entity_poly.type
_entity_poly.pdbx_seq_one_letter_code
_entity_poly.pdbx_strand_id
1 'polypeptide(L)'
;MKEAEEEWKKIKSEAIRTREFHIENLYELLRKSFYERNYCRASKILEILLKCPECDMTKIWQPAVGVLAILDPTSVAFIDFFNILLLKNHTKKDVDVDKQEVIMELVFYQMKYGQPIDALATIETYLPQEPYCNNPLLYGYAGLISYSLWEQLNAKFKKPEPERVEYKPSKRKNASKNITPPRERPKRKRNVDEKDDYFIEMIK
;
A
#
# COMPACT_ATOMS: atom_id res chain seq x y z
N MET A 1 -18.83 25.75 53.74
CA MET A 1 -19.33 25.49 52.36
C MET A 1 -18.38 26.06 51.32
N LYS A 2 -18.07 27.36 51.31
CA LYS A 2 -17.12 27.96 50.32
C LYS A 2 -15.67 27.46 50.44
N GLU A 3 -15.14 27.35 51.65
CA GLU A 3 -13.75 26.87 51.88
C GLU A 3 -13.54 25.42 51.42
N ALA A 4 -14.50 24.53 51.71
CA ALA A 4 -14.46 23.14 51.25
C ALA A 4 -14.55 23.02 49.71
N GLU A 5 -15.25 23.95 49.05
CA GLU A 5 -15.35 24.00 47.59
C GLU A 5 -14.02 24.47 46.95
N GLU A 6 -13.34 25.43 47.57
CA GLU A 6 -12.00 25.89 47.14
C GLU A 6 -10.93 24.82 47.35
N GLU A 7 -10.96 24.11 48.49
CA GLU A 7 -10.04 23.02 48.78
C GLU A 7 -10.22 21.86 47.79
N TRP A 8 -11.47 21.48 47.46
CA TRP A 8 -11.76 20.48 46.44
C TRP A 8 -11.26 20.90 45.05
N LYS A 9 -11.44 22.18 44.66
CA LYS A 9 -10.92 22.71 43.39
C LYS A 9 -9.40 22.61 43.32
N LYS A 10 -8.70 22.92 44.43
CA LYS A 10 -7.24 22.83 44.52
C LYS A 10 -6.76 21.39 44.36
N ILE A 11 -7.30 20.45 45.14
CA ILE A 11 -6.95 19.02 45.05
C ILE A 11 -7.20 18.48 43.64
N LYS A 12 -8.33 18.84 43.04
CA LYS A 12 -8.66 18.46 41.66
C LYS A 12 -7.63 18.99 40.67
N SER A 13 -7.23 20.26 40.80
CA SER A 13 -6.22 20.87 39.90
C SER A 13 -4.84 20.21 40.02
N GLU A 14 -4.44 19.84 41.23
CA GLU A 14 -3.18 19.16 41.48
C GLU A 14 -3.19 17.73 40.91
N ALA A 15 -4.29 17.00 41.10
CA ALA A 15 -4.46 15.67 40.53
C ALA A 15 -4.42 15.66 38.99
N ILE A 16 -5.01 16.68 38.33
CA ILE A 16 -4.95 16.85 36.87
C ILE A 16 -3.50 17.03 36.43
N ARG A 17 -2.75 17.93 37.08
CA ARG A 17 -1.35 18.21 36.74
C ARG A 17 -0.45 16.99 36.93
N THR A 18 -0.64 16.24 38.01
CA THR A 18 0.10 14.99 38.25
C THR A 18 -0.20 13.94 37.18
N ARG A 19 -1.48 13.82 36.76
CA ARG A 19 -1.89 12.92 35.67
C ARG A 19 -1.26 13.30 34.34
N GLU A 20 -1.29 14.57 33.97
CA GLU A 20 -0.63 15.09 32.75
C GLU A 20 0.87 14.77 32.75
N PHE A 21 1.54 14.99 33.88
CA PHE A 21 2.96 14.65 34.04
C PHE A 21 3.23 13.14 33.84
N HIS A 22 2.38 12.27 34.37
CA HIS A 22 2.51 10.83 34.15
C HIS A 22 2.28 10.43 32.69
N ILE A 23 1.34 11.07 32.00
CA ILE A 23 1.08 10.81 30.57
C ILE A 23 2.29 11.23 29.72
N GLU A 24 2.87 12.41 29.96
CA GLU A 24 4.08 12.82 29.23
C GLU A 24 5.27 11.90 29.50
N ASN A 25 5.44 11.43 30.75
CA ASN A 25 6.45 10.42 31.06
C ASN A 25 6.20 9.09 30.33
N LEU A 26 4.94 8.70 30.12
CA LEU A 26 4.63 7.51 29.34
C LEU A 26 5.02 7.68 27.87
N TYR A 27 4.84 8.87 27.27
CA TYR A 27 5.33 9.13 25.92
C TYR A 27 6.86 9.04 25.83
N GLU A 28 7.57 9.60 26.80
CA GLU A 28 9.04 9.50 26.84
C GLU A 28 9.52 8.06 27.01
N LEU A 29 8.85 7.28 27.88
CA LEU A 29 9.13 5.86 28.02
C LEU A 29 8.80 5.07 26.76
N LEU A 30 7.74 5.42 26.03
CA LEU A 30 7.40 4.81 24.75
C LEU A 30 8.51 5.06 23.73
N ARG A 31 8.90 6.34 23.54
CA ARG A 31 9.99 6.74 22.64
C ARG A 31 11.26 5.98 22.98
N LYS A 32 11.68 6.00 24.25
CA LYS A 32 12.87 5.28 24.71
C LYS A 32 12.79 3.77 24.44
N SER A 33 11.66 3.13 24.78
CA SER A 33 11.48 1.69 24.56
C SER A 33 11.51 1.33 23.07
N PHE A 34 10.99 2.22 22.22
CA PHE A 34 11.02 2.08 20.77
C PHE A 34 12.45 2.19 20.22
N TYR A 35 13.22 3.21 20.63
CA TYR A 35 14.63 3.37 20.24
C TYR A 35 15.51 2.20 20.71
N GLU A 36 15.25 1.68 21.92
CA GLU A 36 15.92 0.50 22.47
C GLU A 36 15.46 -0.82 21.81
N ARG A 37 14.53 -0.78 20.86
CA ARG A 37 13.92 -1.95 20.18
C ARG A 37 13.26 -2.93 21.15
N ASN A 38 12.87 -2.47 22.34
CA ASN A 38 12.13 -3.27 23.30
C ASN A 38 10.62 -3.17 23.01
N TYR A 39 10.20 -3.85 21.94
CA TYR A 39 8.82 -3.75 21.45
C TYR A 39 7.80 -4.34 22.42
N CYS A 40 8.16 -5.36 23.21
CA CYS A 40 7.28 -5.90 24.26
C CYS A 40 6.96 -4.84 25.33
N ARG A 41 7.96 -4.06 25.76
CA ARG A 41 7.77 -2.95 26.70
C ARG A 41 6.97 -1.82 26.06
N ALA A 42 7.30 -1.45 24.82
CA ALA A 42 6.58 -0.41 24.09
C ALA A 42 5.09 -0.77 23.90
N SER A 43 4.79 -2.04 23.59
CA SER A 43 3.43 -2.57 23.48
C SER A 43 2.63 -2.37 24.78
N LYS A 44 3.23 -2.68 25.94
CA LYS A 44 2.57 -2.43 27.23
C LYS A 44 2.34 -0.96 27.53
N ILE A 45 3.26 -0.10 27.16
CA ILE A 45 3.10 1.35 27.32
C ILE A 45 1.97 1.87 26.42
N LEU A 46 1.91 1.41 25.16
CA LEU A 46 0.82 1.74 24.23
C LEU A 46 -0.53 1.28 24.75
N GLU A 47 -0.62 0.07 25.29
CA GLU A 47 -1.84 -0.50 25.86
C GLU A 47 -2.38 0.35 27.02
N ILE A 48 -1.48 0.97 27.81
CA ILE A 48 -1.85 1.90 28.89
C ILE A 48 -2.27 3.25 28.31
N LEU A 49 -1.50 3.82 27.39
CA LEU A 49 -1.79 5.11 26.76
C LEU A 49 -3.14 5.09 26.03
N LEU A 50 -3.46 4.03 25.29
CA LEU A 50 -4.74 3.89 24.58
C LEU A 50 -5.96 3.82 25.50
N LYS A 51 -5.79 3.46 26.78
CA LYS A 51 -6.86 3.50 27.79
C LYS A 51 -7.07 4.89 28.38
N CYS A 52 -6.14 5.82 28.18
CA CYS A 52 -6.26 7.20 28.65
C CYS A 52 -7.08 8.05 27.65
N PRO A 53 -8.10 8.79 28.10
CA PRO A 53 -8.88 9.66 27.22
C PRO A 53 -8.07 10.85 26.70
N GLU A 54 -7.03 11.27 27.42
CA GLU A 54 -6.13 12.38 27.04
C GLU A 54 -4.99 11.95 26.10
N CYS A 55 -5.07 10.74 25.54
CA CYS A 55 -4.04 10.23 24.66
C CYS A 55 -4.03 10.95 23.32
N ASP A 56 -2.89 11.54 22.99
CA ASP A 56 -2.60 12.20 21.73
C ASP A 56 -2.18 11.15 20.70
N MET A 57 -3.09 10.86 19.75
CA MET A 57 -2.85 9.86 18.71
C MET A 57 -1.67 10.23 17.82
N THR A 58 -1.35 11.52 17.65
CA THR A 58 -0.26 11.99 16.78
C THR A 58 1.11 11.53 17.28
N LYS A 59 1.28 11.48 18.60
CA LYS A 59 2.52 11.04 19.25
C LYS A 59 2.67 9.52 19.26
N ILE A 60 1.58 8.77 19.17
CA ILE A 60 1.60 7.31 19.37
C ILE A 60 1.39 6.50 18.11
N TRP A 61 0.80 7.03 17.04
CA TRP A 61 0.37 6.20 15.93
C TRP A 61 1.56 5.55 15.19
N GLN A 62 2.62 6.30 14.87
CA GLN A 62 3.80 5.72 14.22
C GLN A 62 4.52 4.69 15.12
N PRO A 63 4.80 4.98 16.41
CA PRO A 63 5.32 3.96 17.32
C PRO A 63 4.42 2.72 17.43
N ALA A 64 3.09 2.91 17.45
CA ALA A 64 2.14 1.81 17.53
C ALA A 64 2.19 0.92 16.29
N VAL A 65 2.17 1.51 15.10
CA VAL A 65 2.34 0.78 13.84
C VAL A 65 3.66 0.01 13.85
N GLY A 66 4.76 0.65 14.24
CA GLY A 66 6.07 -0.01 14.29
C GLY A 66 6.13 -1.18 15.29
N VAL A 67 5.51 -1.04 16.47
CA VAL A 67 5.42 -2.12 17.47
C VAL A 67 4.54 -3.27 16.97
N LEU A 68 3.34 -2.96 16.47
CA LEU A 68 2.39 -3.96 16.01
C LEU A 68 2.91 -4.72 14.78
N ALA A 69 3.57 -4.02 13.86
CA ALA A 69 4.19 -4.63 12.68
C ALA A 69 5.31 -5.63 13.02
N ILE A 70 5.89 -5.56 14.23
CA ILE A 70 6.97 -6.44 14.68
C ILE A 70 6.43 -7.58 15.54
N LEU A 71 5.52 -7.27 16.47
CA LEU A 71 5.03 -8.25 17.44
C LEU A 71 3.90 -9.13 16.91
N ASP A 72 2.96 -8.54 16.17
CA ASP A 72 1.79 -9.26 15.67
C ASP A 72 1.35 -8.73 14.30
N PRO A 73 2.18 -8.95 13.26
CA PRO A 73 1.95 -8.40 11.93
C PRO A 73 0.75 -8.95 11.19
N THR A 74 0.12 -10.03 11.66
CA THR A 74 -1.08 -10.61 11.01
C THR A 74 -2.32 -10.50 11.90
N SER A 75 -2.21 -9.76 13.00
CA SER A 75 -3.30 -9.57 13.95
C SER A 75 -4.43 -8.78 13.35
N VAL A 76 -5.67 -9.18 13.68
CA VAL A 76 -6.85 -8.31 13.50
C VAL A 76 -6.70 -7.02 14.33
N ALA A 77 -5.98 -7.08 15.46
CA ALA A 77 -5.70 -5.91 16.29
C ALA A 77 -4.93 -4.81 15.55
N PHE A 78 -4.13 -5.16 14.53
CA PHE A 78 -3.46 -4.18 13.68
C PHE A 78 -4.50 -3.39 12.87
N ILE A 79 -5.40 -4.09 12.18
CA ILE A 79 -6.46 -3.47 11.38
C ILE A 79 -7.42 -2.67 12.27
N ASP A 80 -7.79 -3.20 13.44
CA ASP A 80 -8.63 -2.50 14.41
C ASP A 80 -8.00 -1.18 14.88
N PHE A 81 -6.68 -1.16 15.07
CA PHE A 81 -5.94 0.05 15.42
C PHE A 81 -6.07 1.13 14.32
N PHE A 82 -5.90 0.76 13.05
CA PHE A 82 -6.10 1.67 11.92
C PHE A 82 -7.53 2.17 11.81
N ASN A 83 -8.51 1.28 12.00
CA ASN A 83 -9.93 1.66 11.98
C ASN A 83 -10.25 2.68 13.08
N ILE A 84 -9.73 2.49 14.30
CA ILE A 84 -9.86 3.47 15.39
C ILE A 84 -9.23 4.81 15.00
N LEU A 85 -8.06 4.79 14.36
CA LEU A 85 -7.36 6.01 13.94
C LEU A 85 -8.12 6.76 12.85
N LEU A 86 -8.70 6.05 11.87
CA LEU A 86 -9.47 6.63 10.78
C LEU A 86 -10.86 7.14 11.22
N LEU A 87 -11.48 6.47 12.20
CA LEU A 87 -12.78 6.85 12.77
C LEU A 87 -12.69 8.02 13.76
N LYS A 88 -11.56 8.20 14.45
CA LYS A 88 -11.37 9.34 15.33
C LYS A 88 -11.37 10.62 14.50
N ASN A 89 -12.53 11.29 14.47
CA ASN A 89 -12.61 12.67 14.04
C ASN A 89 -11.92 13.51 15.11
N HIS A 90 -10.79 14.12 14.78
CA HIS A 90 -10.10 15.08 15.65
C HIS A 90 -10.95 16.34 15.81
N THR A 91 -12.04 16.22 16.56
CA THR A 91 -12.89 17.33 16.90
C THR A 91 -12.16 18.19 17.92
N LYS A 92 -11.72 19.36 17.45
CA LYS A 92 -11.17 20.51 18.16
C LYS A 92 -9.64 20.53 18.31
N LYS A 93 -9.02 21.34 17.45
CA LYS A 93 -7.76 22.09 17.63
C LYS A 93 -6.45 21.34 17.86
N ASP A 94 -6.46 20.05 18.11
CA ASP A 94 -5.24 19.27 18.27
C ASP A 94 -4.85 18.58 16.96
N VAL A 95 -3.59 18.82 16.57
CA VAL A 95 -2.81 18.24 15.46
C VAL A 95 -3.51 17.05 14.79
N ASP A 96 -3.96 17.24 13.55
CA ASP A 96 -4.67 16.22 12.79
C ASP A 96 -3.64 15.21 12.27
N VAL A 97 -3.81 13.92 12.58
CA VAL A 97 -3.05 12.87 11.90
C VAL A 97 -3.48 12.92 10.43
N ASP A 98 -2.52 12.95 9.50
CA ASP A 98 -2.88 12.93 8.08
C ASP A 98 -3.55 11.59 7.75
N LYS A 99 -4.88 11.62 7.66
CA LYS A 99 -5.70 10.44 7.35
C LYS A 99 -5.28 9.82 6.02
N GLN A 100 -4.76 10.59 5.06
CA GLN A 100 -4.23 10.03 3.82
C GLN A 100 -3.02 9.13 4.10
N GLU A 101 -2.10 9.56 4.97
CA GLU A 101 -0.93 8.78 5.38
C GLU A 101 -1.37 7.48 6.07
N VAL A 102 -2.37 7.56 6.95
CA VAL A 102 -2.93 6.40 7.65
C VAL A 102 -3.58 5.40 6.70
N ILE A 103 -4.38 5.89 5.73
CA ILE A 103 -4.98 5.04 4.69
C ILE A 103 -3.88 4.32 3.90
N MET A 104 -2.86 5.06 3.47
CA MET A 104 -1.76 4.49 2.68
C MET A 104 -0.97 3.43 3.45
N GLU A 105 -0.70 3.66 4.74
CA GLU A 105 0.02 2.70 5.57
C GLU A 105 -0.81 1.41 5.77
N LEU A 106 -2.13 1.51 5.96
CA LEU A 106 -3.02 0.33 6.02
C LEU A 106 -3.01 -0.45 4.70
N VAL A 107 -3.07 0.24 3.56
CA VAL A 107 -2.99 -0.37 2.23
C VAL A 107 -1.67 -1.09 2.03
N PHE A 108 -0.55 -0.45 2.38
CA PHE A 108 0.78 -1.06 2.25
C PHE A 108 0.92 -2.27 3.16
N TYR A 109 0.36 -2.21 4.35
CA TYR A 109 0.25 -3.37 5.24
C TYR A 109 -0.51 -4.52 4.57
N GLN A 110 -1.73 -4.29 4.08
CA GLN A 110 -2.54 -5.32 3.42
C GLN A 110 -1.83 -5.90 2.20
N MET A 111 -1.18 -5.07 1.38
CA MET A 111 -0.37 -5.53 0.24
C MET A 111 0.82 -6.39 0.67
N LYS A 112 1.54 -5.98 1.72
CA LYS A 112 2.72 -6.69 2.23
C LYS A 112 2.37 -8.08 2.76
N TYR A 113 1.19 -8.25 3.37
CA TYR A 113 0.73 -9.53 3.91
C TYR A 113 -0.17 -10.33 2.95
N GLY A 114 -0.17 -9.98 1.66
CA GLY A 114 -0.81 -10.78 0.63
C GLY A 114 -2.34 -10.65 0.60
N GLN A 115 -2.86 -9.50 1.04
CA GLN A 115 -4.29 -9.14 1.02
C GLN A 115 -4.58 -8.03 -0.01
N PRO A 116 -4.28 -8.21 -1.31
CA PRO A 116 -4.45 -7.15 -2.32
C PRO A 116 -5.92 -6.79 -2.59
N ILE A 117 -6.85 -7.72 -2.33
CA ILE A 117 -8.29 -7.48 -2.47
C ILE A 117 -8.76 -6.52 -1.37
N ASP A 118 -8.36 -6.77 -0.12
CA ASP A 118 -8.72 -5.91 1.01
C ASP A 118 -8.04 -4.54 0.89
N ALA A 119 -6.80 -4.49 0.38
CA ALA A 119 -6.11 -3.25 0.04
C ALA A 119 -6.89 -2.40 -0.96
N LEU A 120 -7.36 -3.02 -2.05
CA LEU A 120 -8.15 -2.31 -3.06
C LEU A 120 -9.48 -1.82 -2.47
N ALA A 121 -10.21 -2.67 -1.76
CA ALA A 121 -11.48 -2.32 -1.12
C ALA A 121 -11.33 -1.16 -0.12
N THR A 122 -10.21 -1.14 0.62
CA THR A 122 -9.89 -0.06 1.56
C THR A 122 -9.74 1.27 0.81
N ILE A 123 -8.94 1.33 -0.26
CA ILE A 123 -8.79 2.57 -1.05
C ILE A 123 -10.12 2.98 -1.68
N GLU A 124 -10.83 2.05 -2.30
CA GLU A 124 -12.12 2.31 -2.98
C GLU A 124 -13.19 2.84 -2.02
N THR A 125 -13.11 2.49 -0.74
CA THR A 125 -14.00 3.04 0.29
C THR A 125 -13.77 4.53 0.50
N TYR A 126 -12.51 4.99 0.45
CA TYR A 126 -12.15 6.38 0.72
C TYR A 126 -12.15 7.26 -0.54
N LEU A 127 -11.86 6.72 -1.71
CA LEU A 127 -11.84 7.47 -2.98
C LEU A 127 -13.06 8.36 -3.21
N PRO A 128 -14.32 7.93 -3.05
CA PRO A 128 -15.47 8.79 -3.33
C PRO A 128 -15.70 9.89 -2.26
N GLN A 129 -14.97 9.86 -1.14
CA GLN A 129 -15.17 10.79 -0.03
C GLN A 129 -14.34 12.06 -0.21
N GLU A 130 -14.83 13.23 0.22
CA GLU A 130 -13.98 14.42 0.30
C GLU A 130 -13.02 14.31 1.49
N PRO A 131 -11.74 14.73 1.38
CA PRO A 131 -11.09 15.42 0.23
C PRO A 131 -10.41 14.46 -0.78
N TYR A 132 -10.64 13.16 -0.69
CA TYR A 132 -9.92 12.13 -1.44
C TYR A 132 -10.39 11.94 -2.90
N CYS A 133 -11.59 12.42 -3.23
CA CYS A 133 -12.21 12.31 -4.55
C CYS A 133 -11.37 12.84 -5.71
N ASN A 134 -10.44 13.77 -5.44
CA ASN A 134 -9.53 14.34 -6.44
C ASN A 134 -8.06 14.04 -6.13
N ASN A 135 -7.77 13.04 -5.28
CA ASN A 135 -6.41 12.74 -4.84
C ASN A 135 -5.69 11.83 -5.84
N PRO A 136 -4.72 12.35 -6.62
CA PRO A 136 -4.07 11.56 -7.67
C PRO A 136 -3.25 10.38 -7.11
N LEU A 137 -2.76 10.51 -5.87
CA LEU A 137 -1.95 9.47 -5.24
C LEU A 137 -2.80 8.22 -4.96
N LEU A 138 -3.99 8.41 -4.36
CA LEU A 138 -4.90 7.30 -4.06
C LEU A 138 -5.38 6.59 -5.32
N TYR A 139 -5.75 7.34 -6.38
CA TYR A 139 -6.12 6.74 -7.67
C TYR A 139 -4.96 5.98 -8.31
N GLY A 140 -3.73 6.52 -8.22
CA GLY A 140 -2.53 5.85 -8.73
C GLY A 140 -2.32 4.49 -8.07
N TYR A 141 -2.41 4.43 -6.74
CA TYR A 141 -2.27 3.17 -6.00
C TYR A 141 -3.44 2.21 -6.25
N ALA A 142 -4.69 2.69 -6.34
CA ALA A 142 -5.82 1.85 -6.72
C ALA A 142 -5.61 1.18 -8.09
N GLY A 143 -5.09 1.92 -9.06
CA GLY A 143 -4.75 1.40 -10.39
C GLY A 143 -3.64 0.35 -10.35
N LEU A 144 -2.56 0.60 -9.60
CA LEU A 144 -1.47 -0.36 -9.42
C LEU A 144 -1.93 -1.65 -8.74
N ILE A 145 -2.74 -1.56 -7.70
CA ILE A 145 -3.29 -2.72 -7.00
C ILE A 145 -4.21 -3.51 -7.93
N SER A 146 -5.11 -2.83 -8.66
CA SER A 146 -5.99 -3.45 -9.66
C SER A 146 -5.21 -4.19 -10.74
N TYR A 147 -4.14 -3.57 -11.26
CA TYR A 147 -3.25 -4.20 -12.23
C TYR A 147 -2.57 -5.44 -11.66
N SER A 148 -2.06 -5.36 -10.42
CA SER A 148 -1.42 -6.50 -9.74
C SER A 148 -2.39 -7.67 -9.54
N LEU A 149 -3.66 -7.40 -9.22
CA LEU A 149 -4.71 -8.41 -9.10
C LEU A 149 -5.01 -9.06 -10.45
N TRP A 150 -5.15 -8.25 -11.50
CA TRP A 150 -5.35 -8.74 -12.87
C TRP A 150 -4.20 -9.65 -13.33
N GLU A 151 -2.96 -9.27 -13.06
CA GLU A 151 -1.78 -10.06 -13.38
C GLU A 151 -1.79 -11.41 -12.65
N GLN A 152 -2.10 -11.41 -11.35
CA GLN A 152 -2.21 -12.64 -10.55
C GLN A 152 -3.32 -13.57 -11.04
N LEU A 153 -4.46 -13.02 -11.47
CA LEU A 153 -5.56 -13.80 -12.05
C LEU A 153 -5.12 -14.40 -13.39
N ASN A 154 -4.52 -13.60 -14.27
CA ASN A 154 -4.10 -14.07 -15.59
C ASN A 154 -2.93 -15.05 -15.56
N ALA A 155 -2.04 -14.95 -14.57
CA ALA A 155 -1.01 -15.96 -14.34
C ALA A 155 -1.61 -17.35 -14.13
N LYS A 156 -2.79 -17.44 -13.49
CA LYS A 156 -3.52 -18.72 -13.31
C LYS A 156 -4.13 -19.24 -14.61
N PHE A 157 -4.38 -18.37 -15.59
CA PHE A 157 -4.97 -18.73 -16.89
C PHE A 157 -3.95 -18.88 -18.02
N LYS A 158 -2.66 -18.58 -17.80
CA LYS A 158 -1.60 -18.92 -18.76
C LYS A 158 -1.54 -20.44 -18.91
N LYS A 159 -2.05 -20.96 -20.04
CA LYS A 159 -1.81 -22.35 -20.46
C LYS A 159 -0.29 -22.59 -20.44
N PRO A 160 0.19 -23.78 -20.03
CA PRO A 160 1.59 -24.12 -20.21
C PRO A 160 1.92 -23.92 -21.68
N GLU A 161 2.97 -23.15 -21.96
CA GLU A 161 3.51 -23.00 -23.30
C GLU A 161 3.65 -24.42 -23.89
N PRO A 162 3.13 -24.72 -25.08
CA PRO A 162 3.34 -26.03 -25.67
C PRO A 162 4.85 -26.21 -25.78
N GLU A 163 5.36 -27.20 -25.03
CA GLU A 163 6.75 -27.61 -25.00
C GLU A 163 7.23 -27.67 -26.45
N ARG A 164 8.10 -26.74 -26.86
CA ARG A 164 8.66 -26.74 -28.21
C ARG A 164 9.42 -28.04 -28.34
N VAL A 165 8.81 -29.03 -28.98
CA VAL A 165 9.48 -30.26 -29.39
C VAL A 165 10.60 -29.82 -30.33
N GLU A 166 11.82 -29.73 -29.81
CA GLU A 166 13.02 -29.51 -30.61
C GLU A 166 13.13 -30.67 -31.60
N TYR A 167 12.75 -30.42 -32.84
CA TYR A 167 13.06 -31.31 -33.94
C TYR A 167 14.58 -31.36 -34.09
N LYS A 168 15.21 -32.41 -33.57
CA LYS A 168 16.60 -32.73 -33.88
C LYS A 168 16.65 -33.22 -35.33
N PRO A 169 17.29 -32.50 -36.27
CA PRO A 169 17.39 -32.99 -37.64
C PRO A 169 18.27 -34.24 -37.67
N SER A 170 17.68 -35.37 -38.09
CA SER A 170 18.42 -36.61 -38.32
C SER A 170 19.45 -36.40 -39.42
N LYS A 171 20.73 -36.62 -39.13
CA LYS A 171 21.83 -36.54 -40.11
C LYS A 171 21.56 -37.51 -41.26
N ARG A 172 21.10 -37.00 -42.41
CA ARG A 172 21.07 -37.77 -43.67
C ARG A 172 22.50 -38.02 -44.12
N LYS A 173 22.88 -39.30 -44.20
CA LYS A 173 24.13 -39.74 -44.81
C LYS A 173 24.11 -39.40 -46.29
N ASN A 174 25.22 -38.83 -46.76
CA ASN A 174 25.47 -38.42 -48.14
C ASN A 174 25.23 -39.56 -49.13
N ALA A 175 24.27 -39.37 -50.02
CA ALA A 175 24.20 -40.06 -51.30
C ALA A 175 23.45 -39.17 -52.30
N SER A 176 24.17 -38.47 -53.16
CA SER A 176 24.09 -38.72 -54.60
C SER A 176 24.94 -37.72 -55.38
N LYS A 177 25.74 -38.28 -56.28
CA LYS A 177 26.38 -37.58 -57.39
C LYS A 177 25.32 -37.05 -58.38
N ASN A 178 25.77 -36.10 -59.19
CA ASN A 178 25.21 -35.57 -60.44
C ASN A 178 24.19 -34.42 -60.30
N ILE A 179 24.71 -33.20 -60.35
CA ILE A 179 23.94 -31.98 -60.67
C ILE A 179 24.29 -31.59 -62.12
N THR A 180 23.34 -31.74 -63.03
CA THR A 180 23.29 -31.00 -64.30
C THR A 180 22.72 -29.60 -64.04
N PRO A 181 23.24 -28.52 -64.66
CA PRO A 181 22.81 -27.17 -64.32
C PRO A 181 21.58 -26.74 -65.15
N PRO A 182 20.56 -26.09 -64.55
CA PRO A 182 19.52 -25.41 -65.31
C PRO A 182 19.88 -23.93 -65.56
N ARG A 183 20.26 -23.66 -66.81
CA ARG A 183 19.81 -22.57 -67.70
C ARG A 183 19.40 -21.23 -67.04
N GLU A 184 20.25 -20.21 -67.22
CA GLU A 184 19.97 -18.81 -66.90
C GLU A 184 18.74 -18.27 -67.65
N ARG A 185 17.91 -17.47 -66.95
CA ARG A 185 16.92 -16.57 -67.54
C ARG A 185 16.95 -15.19 -66.86
N PRO A 186 16.58 -14.13 -67.59
CA PRO A 186 17.22 -12.83 -67.46
C PRO A 186 16.53 -11.85 -66.49
N LYS A 187 17.32 -10.90 -66.00
CA LYS A 187 16.92 -9.76 -65.15
C LYS A 187 15.86 -8.89 -65.85
N ARG A 188 14.74 -8.60 -65.17
CA ARG A 188 13.82 -7.52 -65.57
C ARG A 188 13.82 -6.40 -64.53
N LYS A 189 13.91 -5.18 -65.07
CA LYS A 189 14.20 -3.90 -64.43
C LYS A 189 13.06 -3.41 -63.54
N ARG A 190 13.44 -2.67 -62.49
CA ARG A 190 12.57 -1.75 -61.72
C ARG A 190 11.99 -0.70 -62.66
N ASN A 191 10.76 -0.29 -62.41
CA ASN A 191 10.34 1.10 -62.58
C ASN A 191 9.68 1.55 -61.27
N VAL A 192 10.21 2.64 -60.73
CA VAL A 192 9.59 3.53 -59.76
C VAL A 192 8.62 4.39 -60.56
N ASP A 193 7.39 4.57 -60.08
CA ASP A 193 6.66 5.81 -60.30
C ASP A 193 5.70 6.04 -59.14
N GLU A 194 5.53 7.32 -58.87
CA GLU A 194 5.20 8.00 -57.63
C GLU A 194 3.76 8.57 -57.73
N LYS A 195 3.15 8.78 -56.56
CA LYS A 195 2.13 9.79 -56.21
C LYS A 195 0.71 9.33 -55.85
N ASP A 196 0.42 9.63 -54.58
CA ASP A 196 -0.68 10.46 -54.06
C ASP A 196 -2.12 10.07 -54.41
N ASP A 197 -2.91 9.70 -53.40
CA ASP A 197 -4.05 10.54 -52.98
C ASP A 197 -4.90 9.91 -51.85
N TYR A 198 -5.23 10.77 -50.87
CA TYR A 198 -6.44 10.80 -50.02
C TYR A 198 -6.81 9.57 -49.15
N PHE A 199 -6.81 9.73 -47.82
CA PHE A 199 -8.08 9.92 -47.09
C PHE A 199 -7.84 10.41 -45.65
N ILE A 200 -8.60 11.44 -45.29
CA ILE A 200 -8.61 12.19 -44.03
C ILE A 200 -9.49 11.47 -42.98
N GLU A 201 -9.04 11.60 -41.72
CA GLU A 201 -9.79 11.65 -40.45
C GLU A 201 -11.32 11.78 -40.54
N MET A 202 -12.02 10.99 -39.72
CA MET A 202 -13.16 11.40 -38.90
C MET A 202 -13.78 10.15 -38.29
N ILE A 203 -13.85 10.03 -36.95
CA ILE A 203 -15.12 9.90 -36.20
C ILE A 203 -14.89 10.50 -34.81
N LYS A 204 -15.90 11.29 -34.41
CA LYS A 204 -16.03 12.15 -33.23
C LYS A 204 -16.09 11.39 -31.91
#